data_AF-A0A6L5E0A9-F1
#
_entry.id   AF-A0A6L5E0A9-F1
#
_cell.length_a   1.000
_cell.length_b   1.000
_cell.length_c   1.000
_cell.angle_alpha   90.00
_cell.angle_beta   90.00
_cell.angle_gamma   90.00
#
_symmetry.space_group_name_H-M   'P 1'
#
loop_
_entity.id
_entity.type
_entity.pdbx_description
1 polymer ?
#
loop_
_entity_poly.entity_id
_entity_poly.type
_entity_poly.pdbx_seq_one_letter_code
_entity_poly.pdbx_strand_id
1 'polypeptide(L)'
;MDTIKLVIWDLDDTFWKGTLSEEGITPVKDHIQLIKDLSSRGIVNSIASKNDFALAKQKLQELKIWDYFIFPQINWNPKGHNIQQIIESAQLRAENVLFIDDNHLNLAEVQFYNRDIWIKKPDFISEIYSHIAFKGKDDSSFSRLNQYKILEKKEKEKDHFSDNTEFLESSEIQYSIINDLRPIKDRILELINRTNQINYTKKRINSEELDILLSNSDYKCKAIRLKDRFGEYGIVGFYALHKKNNKLEHFLFSCRSMNIGIEQYIYSLLQFPDINKVGDVTVELNQTDHPHWIKEVEDWSHSTVKKNDSNSTKIFLKGACDLKQMAHYLSYKNVDVLTEFNDVNSNNHPVAKSSTEILVQSENISDHEKQNLVNNLPFLDENAFNSEVFSNQYDILVYSLLVDYTMDLFESKTTGLKIPYESYSDFPKETEKEFVERCSYHNFKSMDKNFYQYFVSEYKFVGQISEEQLTLNLNSIRKKVSKPIIFINGAEVESPISNKSEYNIAKKRHTRMNKVLETFCKNHPNTYILDVRKFVTENDINHSIRHYKRTVYENMADELAAIVGEIKNQKLEKNIFLYSYLRSKEIIYHGIKKMAKHLLSKAALLSK
;
A
#
# COMPACT_ATOMS: atom_id res chain seq x y z
N MET A 1 9.24 -28.81 8.75
CA MET A 1 8.62 -27.49 8.56
C MET A 1 8.33 -27.34 7.09
N ASP A 2 7.04 -27.43 6.70
CA ASP A 2 6.70 -27.49 5.28
C ASP A 2 6.19 -26.14 4.76
N THR A 3 5.39 -25.40 5.55
CA THR A 3 4.94 -24.05 5.17
C THR A 3 4.63 -23.21 6.42
N ILE A 4 5.38 -22.13 6.62
CA ILE A 4 5.12 -21.16 7.70
C ILE A 4 4.30 -19.98 7.14
N LYS A 5 3.30 -19.55 7.92
CA LYS A 5 2.42 -18.42 7.60
C LYS A 5 2.53 -17.29 8.64
N LEU A 6 2.94 -17.60 9.86
CA LEU A 6 3.09 -16.67 10.97
C LEU A 6 4.37 -16.99 11.75
N VAL A 7 5.15 -15.95 12.06
CA VAL A 7 6.26 -16.02 13.02
C VAL A 7 5.91 -15.20 14.25
N ILE A 8 6.00 -15.82 15.43
CA ILE A 8 5.75 -15.19 16.72
C ILE A 8 7.10 -14.99 17.40
N TRP A 9 7.37 -13.76 17.82
CA TRP A 9 8.65 -13.36 18.37
C TRP A 9 8.52 -13.09 19.87
N ASP A 10 9.43 -13.64 20.67
CA ASP A 10 9.82 -12.94 21.90
C ASP A 10 10.67 -11.70 21.58
N LEU A 11 10.76 -10.80 22.54
CA LEU A 11 11.47 -9.53 22.41
C LEU A 11 12.85 -9.55 23.05
N ASP A 12 12.90 -9.59 24.39
CA ASP A 12 14.14 -9.57 25.17
C ASP A 12 14.98 -10.80 24.88
N ASP A 13 16.30 -10.61 24.69
CA ASP A 13 17.30 -11.61 24.30
C ASP A 13 16.99 -12.51 23.09
N THR A 14 15.92 -12.19 22.35
CA THR A 14 15.46 -12.90 21.17
C THR A 14 15.45 -11.99 19.95
N PHE A 15 14.56 -10.98 19.93
CA PHE A 15 14.46 -10.03 18.82
C PHE A 15 15.51 -8.93 18.93
N TRP A 16 15.79 -8.46 20.14
CA TRP A 16 16.90 -7.57 20.46
C TRP A 16 17.76 -8.16 21.56
N LYS A 17 18.95 -7.60 21.77
CA LYS A 17 19.82 -8.02 22.88
C LYS A 17 19.52 -7.21 24.13
N GLY A 18 19.46 -7.85 25.28
CA GLY A 18 19.18 -7.23 26.58
C GLY A 18 17.69 -7.18 26.94
N THR A 19 17.44 -6.76 28.17
CA THR A 19 16.12 -6.69 28.80
C THR A 19 15.61 -5.26 28.85
N LEU A 20 14.41 -5.00 28.30
CA LEU A 20 13.86 -3.64 28.20
C LEU A 20 13.64 -2.95 29.54
N SER A 21 13.24 -3.70 30.57
CA SER A 21 12.98 -3.16 31.91
C SER A 21 14.23 -2.90 32.75
N GLU A 22 15.41 -3.32 32.31
CA GLU A 22 16.65 -3.29 33.10
C GLU A 22 17.72 -2.40 32.44
N GLU A 23 18.77 -3.01 31.85
CA GLU A 23 19.95 -2.32 31.31
C GLU A 23 19.72 -1.66 29.95
N GLY A 24 18.50 -1.77 29.42
CA GLY A 24 18.14 -1.31 28.08
C GLY A 24 18.45 -2.36 27.02
N ILE A 25 18.11 -2.04 25.76
CA ILE A 25 18.15 -3.00 24.66
C ILE A 25 18.99 -2.50 23.49
N THR A 26 19.64 -3.43 22.80
CA THR A 26 20.35 -3.19 21.55
C THR A 26 19.59 -3.84 20.39
N PRO A 27 18.97 -3.05 19.50
CA PRO A 27 18.24 -3.59 18.36
C PRO A 27 19.15 -4.34 17.39
N VAL A 28 18.68 -5.48 16.87
CA VAL A 28 19.38 -6.24 15.83
C VAL A 28 18.81 -5.86 14.47
N LYS A 29 19.61 -5.16 13.65
CA LYS A 29 19.17 -4.62 12.34
C LYS A 29 18.67 -5.72 11.40
N ASP A 30 19.31 -6.88 11.40
CA ASP A 30 18.94 -8.00 10.53
C ASP A 30 17.55 -8.56 10.88
N HIS A 31 17.17 -8.55 12.16
CA HIS A 31 15.84 -8.97 12.60
C HIS A 31 14.78 -7.97 12.15
N ILE A 32 15.07 -6.67 12.24
CA ILE A 32 14.18 -5.60 11.75
C ILE A 32 13.93 -5.76 10.24
N GLN A 33 14.98 -6.02 9.47
CA GLN A 33 14.84 -6.25 8.03
C GLN A 33 14.07 -7.54 7.74
N LEU A 34 14.34 -8.60 8.51
CA LEU A 34 13.67 -9.89 8.35
C LEU A 34 12.14 -9.79 8.55
N ILE A 35 11.66 -9.00 9.52
CA ILE A 35 10.21 -8.75 9.69
C ILE A 35 9.58 -8.19 8.41
N LYS A 36 10.26 -7.23 7.78
CA LYS A 36 9.78 -6.58 6.54
C LYS A 36 9.82 -7.56 5.38
N ASP A 37 10.88 -8.34 5.26
CA ASP A 37 11.07 -9.33 4.20
C ASP A 37 10.09 -10.50 4.31
N LEU A 38 9.79 -10.96 5.52
CA LEU A 38 8.74 -11.95 5.75
C LEU A 38 7.38 -11.39 5.33
N SER A 39 7.11 -10.14 5.70
CA SER A 39 5.84 -9.48 5.37
C SER A 39 5.67 -9.27 3.86
N SER A 40 6.74 -8.91 3.15
CA SER A 40 6.75 -8.80 1.68
C SER A 40 6.69 -10.16 0.98
N ARG A 41 6.80 -11.27 1.72
CA ARG A 41 6.61 -12.64 1.23
C ARG A 41 5.23 -13.22 1.63
N GLY A 42 4.37 -12.41 2.24
CA GLY A 42 3.05 -12.82 2.73
C GLY A 42 3.09 -13.67 4.00
N ILE A 43 4.21 -13.66 4.73
CA ILE A 43 4.37 -14.30 6.05
C ILE A 43 4.21 -13.20 7.10
N VAL A 44 3.21 -13.33 7.96
CA VAL A 44 2.90 -12.31 8.97
C VAL A 44 3.71 -12.53 10.25
N ASN A 45 3.80 -11.49 11.08
CA ASN A 45 4.56 -11.52 12.32
C ASN A 45 3.66 -11.17 13.52
N SER A 46 3.91 -11.76 14.68
CA SER A 46 3.26 -11.41 15.95
C SER A 46 4.27 -11.39 17.10
N ILE A 47 3.84 -10.98 18.29
CA ILE A 47 4.70 -10.87 19.47
C ILE A 47 4.06 -11.66 20.61
N ALA A 48 4.87 -12.44 21.32
CA ALA A 48 4.52 -13.04 22.60
C ALA A 48 5.65 -12.80 23.59
N SER A 49 5.56 -11.71 24.36
CA SER A 49 6.64 -11.28 25.25
C SER A 49 6.15 -10.88 26.64
N LYS A 50 6.95 -11.21 27.65
CA LYS A 50 6.73 -10.83 29.05
C LYS A 50 7.35 -9.46 29.29
N ASN A 51 6.59 -8.41 28.99
CA ASN A 51 7.06 -7.04 29.02
C ASN A 51 5.96 -6.05 29.40
N ASP A 52 6.33 -4.81 29.70
CA ASP A 52 5.38 -3.70 29.76
C ASP A 52 4.92 -3.33 28.34
N PHE A 53 3.61 -3.35 28.11
CA PHE A 53 3.02 -3.10 26.80
C PHE A 53 3.38 -1.71 26.26
N ALA A 54 3.31 -0.67 27.09
CA ALA A 54 3.51 0.71 26.64
C ALA A 54 4.97 0.94 26.24
N LEU A 55 5.92 0.48 27.06
CA LEU A 55 7.35 0.60 26.79
C LEU A 55 7.77 -0.20 25.56
N ALA A 56 7.38 -1.48 25.48
CA ALA A 56 7.72 -2.31 24.34
C ALA A 56 7.12 -1.78 23.03
N LYS A 57 5.85 -1.36 23.06
CA LYS A 57 5.20 -0.74 21.91
C LYS A 57 5.91 0.54 21.48
N GLN A 58 6.23 1.43 22.42
CA GLN A 58 6.98 2.65 22.10
C GLN A 58 8.31 2.29 21.41
N LYS A 59 9.03 1.30 21.95
CA LYS A 59 10.31 0.90 21.36
C LYS A 59 10.17 0.36 19.94
N LEU A 60 9.18 -0.48 19.69
CA LEU A 60 8.88 -1.00 18.35
C LEU A 60 8.42 0.09 17.37
N GLN A 61 7.79 1.15 17.87
CA GLN A 61 7.43 2.34 17.08
C GLN A 61 8.66 3.18 16.73
N GLU A 62 9.60 3.37 17.65
CA GLU A 62 10.89 4.02 17.38
C GLU A 62 11.66 3.28 16.28
N LEU A 63 11.61 1.94 16.30
CA LEU A 63 12.19 1.06 15.29
C LEU A 63 11.38 0.99 13.97
N LYS A 64 10.21 1.65 13.92
CA LYS A 64 9.30 1.68 12.76
C LYS A 64 8.84 0.29 12.27
N ILE A 65 8.62 -0.63 13.21
CA ILE A 65 8.18 -2.00 12.91
C ILE A 65 6.88 -2.41 13.61
N TRP A 66 6.35 -1.58 14.52
CA TRP A 66 5.09 -1.88 15.23
C TRP A 66 3.95 -2.31 14.31
N ASP A 67 3.79 -1.63 13.17
CA ASP A 67 2.67 -1.88 12.25
C ASP A 67 2.79 -3.20 11.47
N TYR A 68 3.95 -3.88 11.53
CA TYR A 68 4.17 -5.19 10.93
C TYR A 68 3.72 -6.37 11.80
N PHE A 69 3.41 -6.12 13.08
CA PHE A 69 2.96 -7.16 14.00
C PHE A 69 1.44 -7.20 14.11
N ILE A 70 0.85 -8.38 14.05
CA ILE A 70 -0.58 -8.63 14.25
C ILE A 70 -0.80 -9.32 15.60
N PHE A 71 -1.89 -8.98 16.30
CA PHE A 71 -2.27 -9.59 17.57
C PHE A 71 -1.14 -9.63 18.63
N PRO A 72 -0.37 -8.55 18.86
CA PRO A 72 0.75 -8.61 19.79
C PRO A 72 0.26 -8.85 21.22
N GLN A 73 0.76 -9.92 21.86
CA GLN A 73 0.55 -10.24 23.26
C GLN A 73 1.79 -9.83 24.06
N ILE A 74 1.74 -8.64 24.66
CA ILE A 74 2.81 -8.10 25.51
C ILE A 74 2.22 -7.88 26.90
N ASN A 75 2.42 -8.86 27.77
CA ASN A 75 1.90 -8.89 29.13
C ASN A 75 2.64 -9.98 29.93
N TRP A 76 2.39 -10.05 31.24
CA TRP A 76 3.06 -11.01 32.13
C TRP A 76 2.37 -12.39 32.20
N ASN A 77 1.39 -12.67 31.35
CA ASN A 77 0.67 -13.94 31.35
C ASN A 77 1.54 -15.08 30.76
N PRO A 78 1.17 -16.34 31.03
CA PRO A 78 1.84 -17.50 30.43
C PRO A 78 1.81 -17.45 28.89
N LYS A 79 2.95 -17.74 28.24
CA LYS A 79 3.10 -17.58 26.78
C LYS A 79 2.29 -18.62 26.00
N GLY A 80 2.08 -19.81 26.56
CA GLY A 80 1.30 -20.87 25.93
C GLY A 80 -0.12 -20.43 25.56
N HIS A 81 -0.82 -19.80 26.51
CA HIS A 81 -2.18 -19.28 26.31
C HIS A 81 -2.19 -18.05 25.40
N ASN A 82 -1.24 -17.11 25.58
CA ASN A 82 -1.13 -15.94 24.72
C ASN A 82 -0.93 -16.35 23.25
N ILE A 83 -0.08 -17.35 22.98
CA ILE A 83 0.15 -17.86 21.64
C ILE A 83 -1.07 -18.61 21.11
N GLN A 84 -1.76 -19.39 21.95
CA GLN A 84 -3.02 -20.02 21.57
C GLN A 84 -4.03 -18.97 21.08
N GLN A 85 -4.21 -17.89 21.84
CA GLN A 85 -5.07 -16.77 21.44
C GLN A 85 -4.63 -16.16 20.12
N ILE A 86 -3.32 -15.90 19.92
CA ILE A 86 -2.80 -15.38 18.65
C ILE A 86 -3.19 -16.29 17.47
N ILE A 87 -3.02 -17.61 17.63
CA ILE A 87 -3.30 -18.59 16.58
C ILE A 87 -4.80 -18.65 16.25
N GLU A 88 -5.65 -18.64 17.28
CA GLU A 88 -7.10 -18.64 17.17
C GLU A 88 -7.62 -17.36 16.50
N SER A 89 -7.17 -16.19 16.96
CA SER A 89 -7.55 -14.88 16.39
C SER A 89 -7.05 -14.69 14.97
N ALA A 90 -5.86 -15.24 14.65
CA ALA A 90 -5.36 -15.31 13.29
C ALA A 90 -6.05 -16.39 12.43
N GLN A 91 -6.90 -17.25 13.01
CA GLN A 91 -7.58 -18.33 12.30
C GLN A 91 -6.58 -19.21 11.52
N LEU A 92 -5.46 -19.53 12.17
CA LEU A 92 -4.38 -20.36 11.63
C LEU A 92 -4.32 -21.71 12.35
N ARG A 93 -3.50 -22.62 11.83
CA ARG A 93 -3.18 -23.90 12.48
C ARG A 93 -1.78 -23.81 13.05
N ALA A 94 -1.56 -24.42 14.21
CA ALA A 94 -0.26 -24.43 14.90
C ALA A 94 0.89 -24.92 14.00
N GLU A 95 0.66 -25.95 13.17
CA GLU A 95 1.63 -26.47 12.19
C GLU A 95 2.15 -25.42 11.17
N ASN A 96 1.45 -24.30 11.01
CA ASN A 96 1.81 -23.19 10.12
C ASN A 96 2.46 -22.00 10.87
N VAL A 97 2.82 -22.19 12.14
CA VAL A 97 3.29 -21.13 13.03
C VAL A 97 4.65 -21.51 13.61
N LEU A 98 5.58 -20.56 13.60
CA LEU A 98 6.87 -20.66 14.28
C LEU A 98 6.87 -19.71 15.48
N PHE A 99 7.26 -20.19 16.64
CA PHE A 99 7.58 -19.38 17.82
C PHE A 99 9.09 -19.39 18.09
N ILE A 100 9.65 -18.21 18.37
CA ILE A 100 11.08 -18.01 18.66
C ILE A 100 11.23 -17.36 20.03
N ASP A 101 12.02 -17.97 20.90
CA ASP A 101 12.28 -17.54 22.29
C ASP A 101 13.64 -18.12 22.75
N ASP A 102 14.40 -17.35 23.51
CA ASP A 102 15.67 -17.79 24.09
C ASP A 102 15.46 -18.77 25.27
N ASN A 103 14.35 -18.61 25.99
CA ASN A 103 14.05 -19.35 27.20
C ASN A 103 13.38 -20.69 26.89
N HIS A 104 14.12 -21.77 27.12
CA HIS A 104 13.67 -23.15 26.92
C HIS A 104 12.40 -23.53 27.70
N LEU A 105 12.11 -22.90 28.85
CA LEU A 105 10.88 -23.17 29.61
C LEU A 105 9.65 -22.59 28.91
N ASN A 106 9.77 -21.37 28.36
CA ASN A 106 8.69 -20.77 27.54
C ASN A 106 8.43 -21.63 26.30
N LEU A 107 9.49 -22.13 25.64
CA LEU A 107 9.36 -23.03 24.49
C LEU A 107 8.61 -24.32 24.84
N ALA A 108 8.96 -24.97 25.96
CA ALA A 108 8.29 -26.19 26.42
C ALA A 108 6.82 -25.94 26.78
N GLU A 109 6.52 -24.82 27.45
CA GLU A 109 5.16 -24.39 27.76
C GLU A 109 4.33 -24.22 26.48
N VAL A 110 4.87 -23.48 25.50
CA VAL A 110 4.18 -23.21 24.23
C VAL A 110 3.90 -24.49 23.46
N GLN A 111 4.87 -25.41 23.42
CA GLN A 111 4.70 -26.71 22.77
C GLN A 111 3.61 -27.57 23.42
N PHE A 112 3.46 -27.48 24.75
CA PHE A 112 2.44 -28.21 25.50
C PHE A 112 1.01 -27.72 25.17
N TYR A 113 0.79 -26.40 25.18
CA TYR A 113 -0.52 -25.81 24.90
C TYR A 113 -0.88 -25.79 23.41
N ASN A 114 0.12 -25.71 22.53
CA ASN A 114 -0.06 -25.56 21.09
C ASN A 114 0.59 -26.74 20.37
N ARG A 115 -0.08 -27.90 20.40
CA ARG A 115 0.41 -29.10 19.72
C ARG A 115 0.71 -28.81 18.25
N ASP A 116 1.80 -29.36 17.75
CA ASP A 116 2.28 -29.21 16.36
C ASP A 116 2.81 -27.81 15.98
N ILE A 117 2.87 -26.85 16.91
CA ILE A 117 3.59 -25.59 16.68
C ILE A 117 5.09 -25.86 16.50
N TRP A 118 5.75 -25.07 15.66
CA TRP A 118 7.20 -25.09 15.56
C TRP A 118 7.80 -24.16 16.62
N ILE A 119 8.79 -24.64 17.36
CA ILE A 119 9.55 -23.87 18.34
C ILE A 119 11.04 -23.84 17.98
N LYS A 120 11.68 -22.66 18.08
CA LYS A 120 13.10 -22.48 17.82
C LYS A 120 13.74 -21.49 18.80
N LYS A 121 15.04 -21.63 19.01
CA LYS A 121 15.87 -20.66 19.71
C LYS A 121 16.34 -19.55 18.74
N PRO A 122 16.89 -18.43 19.25
CA PRO A 122 17.31 -17.30 18.41
C PRO A 122 18.40 -17.61 17.38
N ASP A 123 19.21 -18.65 17.58
CA ASP A 123 20.24 -19.10 16.63
C ASP A 123 19.66 -19.47 15.25
N PHE A 124 18.44 -20.01 15.23
CA PHE A 124 17.72 -20.36 14.01
C PHE A 124 17.31 -19.14 13.16
N ILE A 125 17.29 -17.93 13.72
CA ILE A 125 16.85 -16.72 12.98
C ILE A 125 17.68 -16.52 11.71
N SER A 126 18.98 -16.82 11.78
CA SER A 126 19.90 -16.73 10.64
C SER A 126 19.56 -17.69 9.49
N GLU A 127 18.92 -18.83 9.78
CA GLU A 127 18.53 -19.85 8.80
C GLU A 127 17.22 -19.49 8.07
N ILE A 128 16.42 -18.56 8.60
CA ILE A 128 15.09 -18.22 8.05
C ILE A 128 15.18 -17.76 6.60
N TYR A 129 16.22 -17.00 6.23
CA TYR A 129 16.37 -16.47 4.87
C TYR A 129 16.51 -17.56 3.80
N SER A 130 17.18 -18.67 4.12
CA SER A 130 17.47 -19.77 3.19
C SER A 130 16.51 -20.94 3.33
N HIS A 131 15.74 -21.00 4.42
CA HIS A 131 14.86 -22.12 4.71
C HIS A 131 13.58 -22.09 3.83
N ILE A 132 13.33 -23.20 3.12
CA ILE A 132 12.27 -23.30 2.09
C ILE A 132 10.87 -22.92 2.59
N ALA A 133 10.55 -23.23 3.85
CA ALA A 133 9.27 -22.91 4.47
C ALA A 133 8.96 -21.40 4.58
N PHE A 134 9.96 -20.53 4.42
CA PHE A 134 9.86 -19.06 4.49
C PHE A 134 10.01 -18.36 3.13
N LYS A 135 10.04 -19.13 2.03
CA LYS A 135 10.11 -18.57 0.68
C LYS A 135 8.92 -17.65 0.37
N GLY A 136 7.71 -18.04 0.80
CA GLY A 136 6.48 -17.29 0.57
C GLY A 136 6.20 -16.97 -0.90
N LYS A 137 5.43 -15.91 -1.16
CA LYS A 137 5.16 -15.34 -2.49
C LYS A 137 5.30 -13.83 -2.41
N ASP A 138 5.60 -13.16 -3.52
CA ASP A 138 5.62 -11.70 -3.53
C ASP A 138 4.28 -11.13 -3.02
N ASP A 139 4.41 -10.32 -1.98
CA ASP A 139 3.38 -9.53 -1.33
C ASP A 139 4.01 -8.19 -0.91
N SER A 140 4.81 -7.60 -1.80
CA SER A 140 5.43 -6.27 -1.63
C SER A 140 4.42 -5.16 -1.27
N SER A 141 3.14 -5.35 -1.61
CA SER A 141 2.03 -4.48 -1.21
C SER A 141 1.52 -4.70 0.24
N PHE A 142 2.07 -5.69 0.94
CA PHE A 142 1.68 -6.13 2.29
C PHE A 142 0.18 -6.45 2.41
N SER A 143 -0.42 -6.97 1.34
CA SER A 143 -1.86 -7.27 1.28
C SER A 143 -2.27 -8.25 2.38
N ARG A 144 -1.44 -9.26 2.66
CA ARG A 144 -1.71 -10.26 3.68
C ARG A 144 -1.66 -9.67 5.07
N LEU A 145 -0.64 -8.87 5.38
CA LEU A 145 -0.53 -8.14 6.65
C LEU A 145 -1.76 -7.26 6.87
N ASN A 146 -2.15 -6.47 5.87
CA ASN A 146 -3.32 -5.59 5.93
C ASN A 146 -4.62 -6.38 6.18
N GLN A 147 -4.76 -7.55 5.57
CA GLN A 147 -5.92 -8.43 5.77
C GLN A 147 -5.99 -9.00 7.21
N TYR A 148 -4.85 -9.34 7.82
CA TYR A 148 -4.81 -9.73 9.23
C TYR A 148 -5.05 -8.56 10.18
N LYS A 149 -4.62 -7.34 9.82
CA LYS A 149 -4.95 -6.12 10.56
C LYS A 149 -6.45 -5.80 10.57
N ILE A 150 -7.21 -6.29 9.60
CA ILE A 150 -8.68 -6.22 9.63
C ILE A 150 -9.23 -7.14 10.73
N LEU A 151 -8.75 -8.39 10.80
CA LEU A 151 -9.15 -9.33 11.85
C LEU A 151 -8.84 -8.80 13.26
N GLU A 152 -7.66 -8.20 13.46
CA GLU A 152 -7.27 -7.56 14.74
C GLU A 152 -8.22 -6.43 15.14
N LYS A 153 -8.71 -5.64 14.18
CA LYS A 153 -9.70 -4.58 14.46
C LYS A 153 -11.06 -5.18 14.84
N LYS A 154 -11.45 -6.26 14.16
CA LYS A 154 -12.73 -6.94 14.40
C LYS A 154 -12.79 -7.59 15.76
N GLU A 155 -11.72 -8.26 16.17
CA GLU A 155 -11.65 -8.87 17.49
C GLU A 155 -11.87 -7.84 18.60
N LYS A 156 -11.18 -6.69 18.54
CA LYS A 156 -11.33 -5.60 19.50
C LYS A 156 -12.72 -4.97 19.50
N GLU A 157 -13.35 -4.89 18.33
CA GLU A 157 -14.70 -4.34 18.22
C GLU A 157 -15.74 -5.33 18.74
N LYS A 158 -15.54 -6.64 18.52
CA LYS A 158 -16.46 -7.70 18.95
C LYS A 158 -16.73 -7.66 20.46
N ASP A 159 -15.73 -7.28 21.26
CA ASP A 159 -15.86 -7.15 22.72
C ASP A 159 -16.92 -6.11 23.16
N HIS A 160 -17.35 -5.22 22.26
CA HIS A 160 -18.39 -4.22 22.53
C HIS A 160 -19.82 -4.73 22.26
N PHE A 161 -19.97 -5.96 21.76
CA PHE A 161 -21.26 -6.55 21.42
C PHE A 161 -21.52 -7.79 22.27
N SER A 162 -22.73 -7.91 22.82
CA SER A 162 -23.14 -9.10 23.57
C SER A 162 -23.64 -10.23 22.67
N ASP A 163 -24.03 -9.92 21.43
CA ASP A 163 -24.52 -10.88 20.45
C ASP A 163 -23.68 -10.86 19.17
N ASN A 164 -23.37 -12.05 18.65
CA ASN A 164 -22.54 -12.19 17.47
C ASN A 164 -23.28 -11.80 16.19
N THR A 165 -24.60 -12.00 16.12
CA THR A 165 -25.41 -11.62 14.96
C THR A 165 -25.50 -10.09 14.86
N GLU A 166 -25.74 -9.41 15.98
CA GLU A 166 -25.72 -7.95 16.07
C GLU A 166 -24.37 -7.36 15.60
N PHE A 167 -23.25 -7.97 16.02
CA PHE A 167 -21.93 -7.58 15.55
C PHE A 167 -21.78 -7.73 14.03
N LEU A 168 -22.23 -8.86 13.46
CA LEU A 168 -22.15 -9.12 12.03
C LEU A 168 -23.02 -8.16 11.20
N GLU A 169 -24.24 -7.87 11.66
CA GLU A 169 -25.12 -6.85 11.05
C GLU A 169 -24.45 -5.47 11.06
N SER A 170 -23.90 -5.07 12.20
CA SER A 170 -23.22 -3.77 12.33
C SER A 170 -21.94 -3.67 11.49
N SER A 171 -21.35 -4.80 11.07
CA SER A 171 -20.10 -4.85 10.33
C SER A 171 -20.23 -4.38 8.88
N GLU A 172 -21.46 -4.24 8.35
CA GLU A 172 -21.74 -3.81 6.96
C GLU A 172 -21.02 -4.70 5.93
N ILE A 173 -21.19 -6.02 6.06
CA ILE A 173 -20.49 -7.00 5.22
C ILE A 173 -21.02 -6.97 3.80
N GLN A 174 -20.10 -6.82 2.84
CA GLN A 174 -20.40 -6.72 1.41
C GLN A 174 -19.57 -7.73 0.63
N TYR A 175 -20.20 -8.44 -0.31
CA TYR A 175 -19.52 -9.36 -1.23
C TYR A 175 -19.78 -8.97 -2.69
N SER A 176 -18.83 -9.30 -3.58
CA SER A 176 -19.00 -9.18 -5.02
C SER A 176 -18.57 -10.46 -5.72
N ILE A 177 -19.19 -10.71 -6.87
CA ILE A 177 -18.89 -11.84 -7.74
C ILE A 177 -17.93 -11.38 -8.84
N ILE A 178 -16.74 -12.00 -8.89
CA ILE A 178 -15.86 -11.86 -10.03
C ILE A 178 -16.31 -12.86 -11.10
N ASN A 179 -16.66 -12.32 -12.26
CA ASN A 179 -17.12 -13.09 -13.40
C ASN A 179 -15.98 -13.48 -14.35
N ASP A 180 -15.04 -12.56 -14.61
CA ASP A 180 -13.86 -12.84 -15.42
C ASP A 180 -12.75 -13.43 -14.55
N LEU A 181 -12.60 -14.76 -14.65
CA LEU A 181 -11.68 -15.52 -13.81
C LEU A 181 -10.28 -15.63 -14.42
N ARG A 182 -10.11 -15.30 -15.70
CA ARG A 182 -8.82 -15.45 -16.39
C ARG A 182 -7.73 -14.57 -15.77
N PRO A 183 -7.96 -13.26 -15.48
CA PRO A 183 -6.93 -12.41 -14.88
C PRO A 183 -6.51 -12.84 -13.47
N ILE A 184 -7.37 -13.59 -12.77
CA ILE A 184 -7.16 -13.98 -11.37
C ILE A 184 -6.91 -15.48 -11.22
N LYS A 185 -6.62 -16.20 -12.32
CA LYS A 185 -6.44 -17.65 -12.34
C LYS A 185 -5.42 -18.13 -11.30
N ASP A 186 -4.25 -17.50 -11.24
CA ASP A 186 -3.19 -17.90 -10.30
C ASP A 186 -3.63 -17.75 -8.83
N ARG A 187 -4.47 -16.75 -8.57
CA ARG A 187 -5.05 -16.54 -7.25
C ARG A 187 -6.10 -17.59 -6.91
N ILE A 188 -6.93 -17.99 -7.87
CA ILE A 188 -7.90 -19.09 -7.72
C ILE A 188 -7.16 -20.40 -7.46
N LEU A 189 -6.14 -20.71 -8.25
CA LEU A 189 -5.31 -21.91 -8.09
C LEU A 189 -4.66 -21.95 -6.71
N GLU A 190 -4.11 -20.81 -6.26
CA GLU A 190 -3.57 -20.69 -4.91
C GLU A 190 -4.64 -20.96 -3.84
N LEU A 191 -5.82 -20.35 -3.98
CA LEU A 191 -6.90 -20.52 -3.02
C LEU A 191 -7.37 -21.97 -2.96
N ILE A 192 -7.52 -22.64 -4.12
CA ILE A 192 -7.85 -24.06 -4.22
C ILE A 192 -6.81 -24.91 -3.49
N ASN A 193 -5.51 -24.63 -3.66
CA ASN A 193 -4.46 -25.50 -3.16
C ASN A 193 -4.00 -25.20 -1.72
N ARG A 194 -4.14 -23.97 -1.23
CA ARG A 194 -3.69 -23.56 0.12
C ARG A 194 -4.78 -23.59 1.18
N THR A 195 -6.05 -23.62 0.78
CA THR A 195 -7.18 -23.61 1.70
C THR A 195 -7.48 -25.01 2.20
N ASN A 196 -7.38 -25.22 3.51
CA ASN A 196 -7.66 -26.50 4.15
C ASN A 196 -8.94 -26.43 5.00
N GLN A 197 -9.02 -25.49 5.93
CA GLN A 197 -10.11 -25.42 6.92
C GLN A 197 -11.51 -25.19 6.31
N ILE A 198 -11.60 -24.42 5.21
CA ILE A 198 -12.86 -24.13 4.50
C ILE A 198 -12.72 -24.47 3.02
N ASN A 199 -12.18 -25.66 2.72
CA ASN A 199 -12.30 -26.25 1.40
C ASN A 199 -13.15 -27.52 1.56
N TYR A 200 -14.38 -27.48 1.07
CA TYR A 200 -15.38 -28.51 1.35
C TYR A 200 -15.14 -29.78 0.54
N THR A 201 -14.61 -29.67 -0.69
CA THR A 201 -14.36 -30.84 -1.55
C THR A 201 -12.94 -31.37 -1.43
N LYS A 202 -11.99 -30.56 -0.92
CA LYS A 202 -10.54 -30.83 -0.79
C LYS A 202 -9.86 -31.23 -2.11
N LYS A 203 -10.55 -31.12 -3.25
CA LYS A 203 -10.01 -31.42 -4.57
C LYS A 203 -8.92 -30.41 -4.89
N ARG A 204 -7.69 -30.91 -5.01
CA ARG A 204 -6.53 -30.15 -5.47
C ARG A 204 -6.43 -30.33 -6.97
N ILE A 205 -6.09 -29.25 -7.65
CA ILE A 205 -5.90 -29.26 -9.09
C ILE A 205 -4.65 -28.47 -9.44
N ASN A 206 -4.06 -28.80 -10.58
CA ASN A 206 -2.98 -28.04 -11.19
C ASN A 206 -3.52 -26.93 -12.10
N SER A 207 -2.62 -26.18 -12.73
CA SER A 207 -2.96 -25.03 -13.56
C SER A 207 -3.71 -25.41 -14.85
N GLU A 208 -3.39 -26.55 -15.45
CA GLU A 208 -4.02 -27.05 -16.68
C GLU A 208 -5.44 -27.57 -16.41
N GLU A 209 -5.60 -28.32 -15.32
CA GLU A 209 -6.90 -28.79 -14.84
C GLU A 209 -7.83 -27.61 -14.53
N LEU A 210 -7.30 -26.52 -13.95
CA LEU A 210 -8.07 -25.30 -13.75
C LEU A 210 -8.48 -24.65 -15.07
N ASP A 211 -7.62 -24.62 -16.10
CA ASP A 211 -8.00 -24.08 -17.42
C ASP A 211 -9.14 -24.88 -18.06
N ILE A 212 -9.07 -26.21 -17.97
CA ILE A 212 -10.11 -27.10 -18.47
C ILE A 212 -11.42 -26.81 -17.73
N LEU A 213 -11.39 -26.69 -16.40
CA LEU A 213 -12.56 -26.38 -15.58
C LEU A 213 -13.16 -25.01 -15.93
N LEU A 214 -12.33 -23.98 -16.08
CA LEU A 214 -12.77 -22.61 -16.39
C LEU A 214 -13.30 -22.46 -17.82
N SER A 215 -12.85 -23.31 -18.75
CA SER A 215 -13.28 -23.29 -20.16
C SER A 215 -14.51 -24.17 -20.41
N ASN A 216 -14.88 -25.04 -19.48
CA ASN A 216 -16.00 -25.95 -19.63
C ASN A 216 -17.34 -25.24 -19.39
N SER A 217 -18.19 -25.20 -20.42
CA SER A 217 -19.50 -24.55 -20.40
C SER A 217 -20.52 -25.22 -19.49
N ASP A 218 -20.31 -26.48 -19.09
CA ASP A 218 -21.17 -27.20 -18.14
C ASP A 218 -21.03 -26.68 -16.70
N TYR A 219 -19.94 -25.98 -16.40
CA TYR A 219 -19.69 -25.40 -15.09
C TYR A 219 -20.02 -23.89 -15.05
N LYS A 220 -20.58 -23.46 -13.92
CA LYS A 220 -20.67 -22.05 -13.51
C LYS A 220 -19.59 -21.82 -12.47
N CYS A 221 -18.46 -21.28 -12.92
CA CYS A 221 -17.34 -20.92 -12.06
C CYS A 221 -17.44 -19.45 -11.67
N LYS A 222 -17.25 -19.12 -10.38
CA LYS A 222 -17.17 -17.74 -9.88
C LYS A 222 -16.16 -17.63 -8.75
N ALA A 223 -15.53 -16.47 -8.63
CA ALA A 223 -14.74 -16.08 -7.48
C ALA A 223 -15.47 -14.99 -6.69
N ILE A 224 -15.19 -14.92 -5.39
CA ILE A 224 -15.90 -14.07 -4.43
C ILE A 224 -14.90 -13.14 -3.77
N ARG A 225 -15.18 -11.83 -3.83
CA ARG A 225 -14.51 -10.83 -3.00
C ARG A 225 -15.36 -10.48 -1.81
N LEU A 226 -14.70 -10.03 -0.75
CA LEU A 226 -15.35 -9.64 0.49
C LEU A 226 -14.72 -8.37 1.07
N LYS A 227 -15.56 -7.49 1.60
CA LYS A 227 -15.17 -6.33 2.40
C LYS A 227 -16.21 -6.09 3.50
N ASP A 228 -15.81 -5.34 4.51
CA ASP A 228 -16.70 -4.84 5.55
C ASP A 228 -16.22 -3.44 5.99
N ARG A 229 -16.85 -2.86 7.03
CA ARG A 229 -16.48 -1.52 7.52
C ARG A 229 -15.04 -1.41 8.05
N PHE A 230 -14.37 -2.55 8.31
CA PHE A 230 -13.01 -2.60 8.84
C PHE A 230 -11.95 -2.68 7.73
N GLY A 231 -12.32 -3.18 6.54
CA GLY A 231 -11.51 -3.12 5.32
C GLY A 231 -11.84 -4.18 4.26
N GLU A 232 -10.96 -4.31 3.27
CA GLU A 232 -11.08 -5.32 2.20
C GLU A 232 -10.29 -6.61 2.48
N TYR A 233 -10.95 -7.76 2.32
CA TYR A 233 -10.33 -9.08 2.47
C TYR A 233 -9.71 -9.59 1.16
N GLY A 234 -10.01 -8.93 0.04
CA GLY A 234 -9.63 -9.37 -1.31
C GLY A 234 -10.47 -10.55 -1.79
N ILE A 235 -9.89 -11.38 -2.67
CA ILE A 235 -10.52 -12.61 -3.15
C ILE A 235 -10.47 -13.64 -2.03
N VAL A 236 -11.66 -13.98 -1.51
CA VAL A 236 -11.84 -14.88 -0.38
C VAL A 236 -12.48 -16.20 -0.78
N GLY A 237 -13.19 -16.32 -1.91
CA GLY A 237 -13.90 -17.55 -2.24
C GLY A 237 -13.81 -17.95 -3.70
N PHE A 238 -14.02 -19.24 -3.97
CA PHE A 238 -14.19 -19.77 -5.31
C PHE A 238 -15.19 -20.93 -5.29
N TYR A 239 -16.05 -20.99 -6.30
CA TYR A 239 -16.88 -22.16 -6.55
C TYR A 239 -16.94 -22.53 -8.02
N ALA A 240 -17.14 -23.82 -8.28
CA ALA A 240 -17.45 -24.39 -9.58
C ALA A 240 -18.70 -25.27 -9.44
N LEU A 241 -19.83 -24.79 -9.94
CA LEU A 241 -21.12 -25.47 -9.88
C LEU A 241 -21.42 -26.12 -11.23
N HIS A 242 -21.61 -27.44 -11.27
CA HIS A 242 -22.05 -28.13 -12.47
C HIS A 242 -23.54 -27.88 -12.71
N LYS A 243 -23.89 -27.25 -13.83
CA LYS A 243 -25.24 -26.69 -14.09
C LYS A 243 -26.33 -27.75 -14.19
N LYS A 244 -26.02 -28.92 -14.78
CA LYS A 244 -27.03 -29.93 -15.11
C LYS A 244 -27.49 -30.76 -13.90
N ASN A 245 -26.59 -31.07 -12.98
CA ASN A 245 -26.88 -31.91 -11.80
C ASN A 245 -26.88 -31.11 -10.49
N ASN A 246 -26.74 -29.78 -10.57
CA ASN A 246 -26.70 -28.87 -9.43
C ASN A 246 -25.72 -29.31 -8.32
N LYS A 247 -24.49 -29.64 -8.71
CA LYS A 247 -23.46 -30.18 -7.81
C LYS A 247 -22.21 -29.30 -7.78
N LEU A 248 -21.71 -28.99 -6.59
CA LEU A 248 -20.47 -28.24 -6.38
C LEU A 248 -19.25 -29.17 -6.52
N GLU A 249 -18.43 -28.88 -7.53
CA GLU A 249 -17.15 -29.56 -7.76
C GLU A 249 -16.03 -28.93 -6.92
N HIS A 250 -16.06 -27.59 -6.84
CA HIS A 250 -15.25 -26.82 -5.92
C HIS A 250 -16.15 -25.88 -5.13
N PHE A 251 -15.93 -25.81 -3.82
CA PHE A 251 -16.53 -24.81 -2.94
C PHE A 251 -15.56 -24.57 -1.80
N LEU A 252 -14.99 -23.37 -1.75
CA LEU A 252 -13.93 -23.07 -0.78
C LEU A 252 -13.78 -21.58 -0.52
N PHE A 253 -13.34 -21.27 0.70
CA PHE A 253 -13.18 -19.92 1.21
C PHE A 253 -11.89 -19.76 2.03
N SER A 254 -11.32 -18.56 2.01
CA SER A 254 -10.15 -18.21 2.80
C SER A 254 -10.47 -18.34 4.28
N CYS A 255 -9.53 -18.86 5.07
CA CYS A 255 -9.69 -18.90 6.52
C CYS A 255 -9.96 -17.52 7.12
N ARG A 256 -9.54 -16.42 6.47
CA ARG A 256 -9.76 -15.04 6.95
C ARG A 256 -11.18 -14.53 6.76
N SER A 257 -12.03 -15.23 6.02
CA SER A 257 -13.46 -14.96 5.97
C SER A 257 -14.27 -15.88 6.88
N MET A 258 -13.59 -16.71 7.68
CA MET A 258 -14.23 -17.59 8.65
C MET A 258 -15.01 -16.77 9.68
N ASN A 259 -16.15 -17.32 10.11
CA ASN A 259 -17.10 -16.70 11.05
C ASN A 259 -17.82 -15.45 10.52
N ILE A 260 -17.67 -15.12 9.23
CA ILE A 260 -18.47 -14.08 8.58
C ILE A 260 -19.79 -14.66 8.05
N GLY A 261 -19.84 -15.96 7.76
CA GLY A 261 -21.00 -16.65 7.20
C GLY A 261 -21.10 -16.53 5.67
N ILE A 262 -20.04 -16.07 4.99
CA ILE A 262 -20.06 -15.88 3.52
C ILE A 262 -20.23 -17.21 2.78
N GLU A 263 -19.62 -18.28 3.30
CA GLU A 263 -19.75 -19.63 2.78
C GLU A 263 -21.19 -20.13 2.82
N GLN A 264 -21.85 -20.02 3.98
CA GLN A 264 -23.25 -20.40 4.14
C GLN A 264 -24.18 -19.50 3.30
N TYR A 265 -23.90 -18.20 3.27
CA TYR A 265 -24.65 -17.24 2.46
C TYR A 265 -24.63 -17.60 0.97
N ILE A 266 -23.45 -17.81 0.40
CA ILE A 266 -23.31 -18.20 -1.01
C ILE A 266 -23.93 -19.57 -1.26
N TYR A 267 -23.77 -20.51 -0.33
CA TYR A 267 -24.40 -21.83 -0.45
C TYR A 267 -25.93 -21.72 -0.54
N SER A 268 -26.52 -20.86 0.29
CA SER A 268 -27.96 -20.56 0.28
C SER A 268 -28.41 -19.83 -0.99
N LEU A 269 -27.63 -18.89 -1.51
CA LEU A 269 -27.90 -18.20 -2.78
C LEU A 269 -27.90 -19.15 -3.98
N LEU A 270 -27.09 -20.20 -3.92
CA LEU A 270 -27.06 -21.26 -4.92
C LEU A 270 -28.18 -22.29 -4.74
N GLN A 271 -29.08 -22.08 -3.76
CA GLN A 271 -30.17 -22.99 -3.41
C GLN A 271 -29.68 -24.36 -2.95
N PHE A 272 -28.65 -24.38 -2.10
CA PHE A 272 -28.15 -25.57 -1.42
C PHE A 272 -27.81 -26.74 -2.37
N PRO A 273 -26.93 -26.53 -3.37
CA PRO A 273 -26.55 -27.59 -4.31
C PRO A 273 -25.90 -28.78 -3.59
N ASP A 274 -25.91 -29.95 -4.24
CA ASP A 274 -25.22 -31.12 -3.71
C ASP A 274 -23.71 -30.87 -3.63
N ILE A 275 -23.06 -31.37 -2.58
CA ILE A 275 -21.62 -31.23 -2.39
C ILE A 275 -21.03 -32.50 -1.78
N ASN A 276 -20.01 -33.06 -2.45
CA ASN A 276 -19.24 -34.16 -1.90
C ASN A 276 -18.24 -33.61 -0.89
N LYS A 277 -18.66 -33.52 0.37
CA LYS A 277 -17.78 -33.09 1.46
C LYS A 277 -16.70 -34.15 1.73
N VAL A 278 -15.45 -33.72 1.81
CA VAL A 278 -14.30 -34.59 2.09
C VAL A 278 -13.59 -34.14 3.36
N GLY A 279 -13.54 -35.03 4.35
CA GLY A 279 -12.89 -34.80 5.64
C GLY A 279 -13.53 -33.68 6.45
N ASP A 280 -12.83 -33.26 7.51
CA ASP A 280 -13.32 -32.24 8.42
C ASP A 280 -13.13 -30.83 7.83
N VAL A 281 -14.13 -30.00 8.04
CA VAL A 281 -14.13 -28.56 7.75
C VAL A 281 -14.48 -27.82 9.03
N THR A 282 -13.93 -26.62 9.20
CA THR A 282 -14.11 -25.86 10.44
C THR A 282 -15.52 -25.23 10.54
N VAL A 283 -16.18 -25.01 9.40
CA VAL A 283 -17.53 -24.44 9.34
C VAL A 283 -18.43 -25.38 8.57
N GLU A 284 -19.42 -25.96 9.24
CA GLU A 284 -20.43 -26.82 8.62
C GLU A 284 -21.43 -26.00 7.80
N LEU A 285 -21.83 -26.54 6.64
CA LEU A 285 -22.93 -25.99 5.86
C LEU A 285 -24.22 -26.69 6.24
N ASN A 286 -25.34 -25.97 6.16
CA ASN A 286 -26.67 -26.55 6.34
C ASN A 286 -27.63 -26.02 5.26
N GLN A 287 -28.81 -26.63 5.20
CA GLN A 287 -29.84 -26.33 4.19
C GLN A 287 -30.92 -25.36 4.69
N THR A 288 -30.74 -24.77 5.87
CA THR A 288 -31.76 -23.95 6.54
C THR A 288 -31.35 -22.49 6.72
N ASP A 289 -30.05 -22.24 6.88
CA ASP A 289 -29.56 -20.94 7.30
C ASP A 289 -29.33 -20.03 6.10
N HIS A 290 -29.86 -18.80 6.23
CA HIS A 290 -29.74 -17.72 5.25
C HIS A 290 -29.19 -16.48 5.95
N PRO A 291 -27.85 -16.32 6.05
CA PRO A 291 -27.24 -15.13 6.65
C PRO A 291 -27.76 -13.83 6.00
N HIS A 292 -28.50 -13.01 6.73
CA HIS A 292 -29.13 -11.80 6.17
C HIS A 292 -28.26 -10.54 6.28
N TRP A 293 -27.16 -10.60 7.03
CA TRP A 293 -26.22 -9.50 7.26
C TRP A 293 -25.19 -9.28 6.13
N ILE A 294 -25.25 -10.09 5.07
CA ILE A 294 -24.33 -10.01 3.93
C ILE A 294 -25.06 -9.41 2.73
N LYS A 295 -24.50 -8.36 2.13
CA LYS A 295 -25.10 -7.68 1.00
C LYS A 295 -24.28 -7.85 -0.28
N GLU A 296 -24.95 -8.19 -1.39
CA GLU A 296 -24.32 -8.12 -2.71
C GLU A 296 -24.17 -6.67 -3.12
N VAL A 297 -23.00 -6.34 -3.63
CA VAL A 297 -22.73 -5.06 -4.28
C VAL A 297 -22.07 -5.33 -5.62
N GLU A 298 -22.16 -4.37 -6.53
CA GLU A 298 -21.42 -4.43 -7.78
C GLU A 298 -19.92 -4.57 -7.51
N ASP A 299 -19.22 -5.20 -8.44
CA ASP A 299 -17.80 -5.50 -8.27
C ASP A 299 -17.01 -4.22 -7.99
N TRP A 300 -16.59 -4.06 -6.73
CA TRP A 300 -15.78 -2.90 -6.31
C TRP A 300 -14.33 -3.01 -6.75
N SER A 301 -14.03 -4.00 -7.59
CA SER A 301 -12.68 -4.29 -8.02
C SER A 301 -12.41 -4.05 -9.48
N HIS A 302 -11.74 -2.93 -9.70
CA HIS A 302 -10.69 -2.87 -10.70
C HIS A 302 -9.51 -2.06 -10.15
N SER A 303 -8.63 -2.75 -9.43
CA SER A 303 -7.18 -2.56 -9.55
C SER A 303 -6.62 -3.66 -10.47
N THR A 304 -7.17 -3.71 -11.70
CA THR A 304 -6.52 -4.05 -12.97
C THR A 304 -7.62 -4.16 -14.04
N VAL A 305 -7.53 -3.29 -15.05
CA VAL A 305 -8.37 -3.18 -16.28
C VAL A 305 -9.87 -2.88 -16.08
N LYS A 306 -10.20 -1.62 -15.76
CA LYS A 306 -11.57 -1.07 -15.80
C LYS A 306 -12.17 -1.14 -17.21
N LYS A 307 -13.37 -1.75 -17.35
CA LYS A 307 -14.26 -1.51 -18.50
C LYS A 307 -15.55 -0.83 -18.05
N ASN A 308 -15.63 0.46 -18.42
CA ASN A 308 -16.77 1.33 -18.67
C ASN A 308 -18.07 1.13 -17.87
N ASP A 309 -18.14 1.77 -16.70
CA ASP A 309 -19.36 2.47 -16.33
C ASP A 309 -19.49 3.72 -17.22
N SER A 310 -20.62 3.85 -17.92
CA SER A 310 -20.81 4.90 -18.93
C SER A 310 -21.05 6.30 -18.34
N ASN A 311 -21.16 6.42 -17.01
CA ASN A 311 -21.53 7.66 -16.32
C ASN A 311 -20.51 8.14 -15.26
N SER A 312 -19.43 7.41 -14.96
CA SER A 312 -18.40 7.89 -14.02
C SER A 312 -17.36 8.74 -14.75
N THR A 313 -17.03 9.90 -14.17
CA THR A 313 -15.93 10.75 -14.66
C THR A 313 -14.61 10.17 -14.19
N LYS A 314 -13.79 9.70 -15.12
CA LYS A 314 -12.46 9.16 -14.86
C LYS A 314 -11.43 10.28 -14.79
N ILE A 315 -10.86 10.49 -13.62
CA ILE A 315 -9.79 11.45 -13.36
C ILE A 315 -8.47 10.68 -13.34
N PHE A 316 -7.49 11.09 -14.15
CA PHE A 316 -6.14 10.54 -14.07
C PHE A 316 -5.20 11.53 -13.39
N LEU A 317 -4.76 11.21 -12.18
CA LEU A 317 -3.95 12.07 -11.31
C LEU A 317 -2.47 11.65 -11.36
N LYS A 318 -1.63 12.54 -11.92
CA LYS A 318 -0.19 12.35 -12.07
C LYS A 318 0.61 13.35 -11.24
N GLY A 319 1.59 12.88 -10.49
CA GLY A 319 2.44 13.76 -9.67
C GLY A 319 3.32 13.07 -8.63
N ALA A 320 3.67 13.78 -7.56
CA ALA A 320 4.45 13.25 -6.46
C ALA A 320 3.64 12.32 -5.54
N CYS A 321 4.32 11.51 -4.72
CA CYS A 321 3.69 10.47 -3.89
C CYS A 321 2.77 11.01 -2.79
N ASP A 322 2.98 12.25 -2.36
CA ASP A 322 2.20 12.96 -1.36
C ASP A 322 0.77 13.28 -1.83
N LEU A 323 0.55 13.39 -3.14
CA LEU A 323 -0.78 13.50 -3.75
C LEU A 323 -1.65 12.25 -3.58
N LYS A 324 -1.09 11.11 -3.12
CA LYS A 324 -1.90 10.00 -2.60
C LYS A 324 -2.86 10.48 -1.50
N GLN A 325 -2.43 11.42 -0.65
CA GLN A 325 -3.28 12.02 0.39
C GLN A 325 -4.49 12.73 -0.20
N MET A 326 -4.28 13.51 -1.27
CA MET A 326 -5.37 14.19 -1.99
C MET A 326 -6.30 13.19 -2.67
N ALA A 327 -5.75 12.15 -3.31
CA ALA A 327 -6.55 11.09 -3.94
C ALA A 327 -7.48 10.40 -2.94
N HIS A 328 -7.05 10.21 -1.68
CA HIS A 328 -7.91 9.67 -0.62
C HIS A 328 -9.12 10.56 -0.31
N TYR A 329 -9.02 11.88 -0.47
CA TYR A 329 -10.10 12.82 -0.22
C TYR A 329 -11.04 13.03 -1.41
N LEU A 330 -10.70 12.56 -2.60
CA LEU A 330 -11.54 12.58 -3.81
C LEU A 330 -12.63 11.49 -3.79
N SER A 331 -13.30 11.36 -2.66
CA SER A 331 -14.41 10.43 -2.42
C SER A 331 -15.74 11.05 -2.86
N TYR A 332 -15.90 11.27 -4.17
CA TYR A 332 -17.12 11.83 -4.77
C TYR A 332 -17.89 10.74 -5.52
N LYS A 333 -19.23 10.81 -5.54
CA LYS A 333 -20.04 9.88 -6.32
C LYS A 333 -19.72 10.04 -7.81
N ASN A 334 -19.70 8.93 -8.54
CA ASN A 334 -19.46 8.88 -9.99
C ASN A 334 -18.12 9.52 -10.42
N VAL A 335 -17.11 9.55 -9.54
CA VAL A 335 -15.75 9.95 -9.85
C VAL A 335 -14.82 8.77 -9.65
N ASP A 336 -14.05 8.47 -10.68
CA ASP A 336 -13.12 7.38 -10.73
C ASP A 336 -11.69 7.91 -10.81
N VAL A 337 -10.90 7.78 -9.75
CA VAL A 337 -9.52 8.29 -9.73
C VAL A 337 -8.53 7.18 -10.10
N LEU A 338 -7.87 7.35 -11.24
CA LEU A 338 -6.68 6.63 -11.67
C LEU A 338 -5.45 7.43 -11.23
N THR A 339 -4.36 6.78 -10.83
CA THR A 339 -3.18 7.49 -10.28
C THR A 339 -1.88 6.99 -10.87
N GLU A 340 -0.97 7.92 -11.14
CA GLU A 340 0.42 7.63 -11.49
C GLU A 340 1.34 8.55 -10.68
N PHE A 341 1.90 8.01 -9.59
CA PHE A 341 2.74 8.78 -8.68
C PHE A 341 4.19 8.33 -8.73
N ASN A 342 5.10 9.25 -8.39
CA ASN A 342 6.47 8.90 -8.07
C ASN A 342 6.49 7.82 -6.96
N ASP A 343 7.39 6.86 -7.09
CA ASP A 343 7.61 5.77 -6.14
C ASP A 343 9.11 5.55 -5.94
N VAL A 344 9.46 4.53 -5.15
CA VAL A 344 10.84 4.18 -4.83
C VAL A 344 11.17 2.88 -5.52
N ASN A 345 12.23 2.87 -6.34
CA ASN A 345 12.66 1.68 -7.06
C ASN A 345 13.41 0.68 -6.15
N SER A 346 13.81 -0.47 -6.71
CA SER A 346 14.55 -1.53 -6.02
C SER A 346 15.92 -1.10 -5.46
N ASN A 347 16.49 -0.01 -6.00
CA ASN A 347 17.72 0.63 -5.54
C ASN A 347 17.50 1.69 -4.46
N ASN A 348 16.26 1.79 -3.94
CA ASN A 348 15.86 2.74 -2.91
C ASN A 348 15.89 4.21 -3.37
N HIS A 349 15.75 4.46 -4.68
CA HIS A 349 15.70 5.81 -5.25
C HIS A 349 14.28 6.25 -5.58
N PRO A 350 13.90 7.50 -5.25
CA PRO A 350 12.69 8.11 -5.77
C PRO A 350 12.78 8.28 -7.30
N VAL A 351 11.83 7.72 -8.03
CA VAL A 351 11.76 7.83 -9.49
C VAL A 351 10.86 9.01 -9.88
N ALA A 352 11.40 9.94 -10.67
CA ALA A 352 10.75 11.18 -11.08
C ALA A 352 9.73 11.00 -12.21
N LYS A 353 8.80 10.05 -12.06
CA LYS A 353 7.81 9.66 -13.09
C LYS A 353 6.97 10.83 -13.60
N SER A 354 6.71 11.82 -12.74
CA SER A 354 5.93 13.02 -13.08
C SER A 354 6.71 14.12 -13.80
N SER A 355 7.97 13.89 -14.17
CA SER A 355 8.72 14.85 -15.00
C SER A 355 8.11 14.98 -16.40
N THR A 356 7.82 16.21 -16.83
CA THR A 356 7.40 16.44 -18.22
C THR A 356 8.53 16.18 -19.21
N GLU A 357 9.78 16.39 -18.80
CA GLU A 357 10.97 16.19 -19.62
C GLU A 357 11.17 14.71 -19.97
N ILE A 358 11.03 13.80 -19.00
CA ILE A 358 11.03 12.35 -19.29
C ILE A 358 9.84 11.97 -20.17
N LEU A 359 8.63 12.42 -19.82
CA LEU A 359 7.40 12.06 -20.53
C LEU A 359 7.42 12.44 -22.02
N VAL A 360 7.99 13.61 -22.36
CA VAL A 360 8.05 14.07 -23.75
C VAL A 360 9.17 13.38 -24.51
N GLN A 361 10.33 13.15 -23.88
CA GLN A 361 11.45 12.47 -24.53
C GLN A 361 11.20 10.97 -24.73
N SER A 362 10.48 10.31 -23.81
CA SER A 362 10.19 8.86 -23.87
C SER A 362 9.48 8.43 -25.15
N GLU A 363 8.77 9.36 -25.79
CA GLU A 363 8.05 9.16 -27.05
C GLU A 363 8.97 9.07 -28.27
N ASN A 364 10.19 9.60 -28.17
CA ASN A 364 11.13 9.70 -29.28
C ASN A 364 12.39 8.85 -29.11
N ILE A 365 12.51 8.12 -28.00
CA ILE A 365 13.63 7.21 -27.73
C ILE A 365 13.18 5.76 -27.85
N SER A 366 14.07 4.92 -28.39
CA SER A 366 13.82 3.49 -28.58
C SER A 366 13.75 2.74 -27.25
N ASP A 367 13.11 1.58 -27.22
CA ASP A 367 13.08 0.72 -26.02
C ASP A 367 14.49 0.24 -25.63
N HIS A 368 15.40 0.12 -26.61
CA HIS A 368 16.81 -0.16 -26.33
C HIS A 368 17.48 0.99 -25.56
N GLU A 369 17.23 2.24 -25.95
CA GLU A 369 17.75 3.41 -25.24
C GLU A 369 17.14 3.54 -23.84
N LYS A 370 15.83 3.28 -23.69
CA LYS A 370 15.18 3.23 -22.37
C LYS A 370 15.84 2.18 -21.48
N GLN A 371 16.04 0.97 -21.97
CA GLN A 371 16.72 -0.09 -21.21
C GLN A 371 18.16 0.30 -20.86
N ASN A 372 18.87 0.95 -21.78
CA ASN A 372 20.22 1.43 -21.54
C ASN A 372 20.26 2.48 -20.41
N LEU A 373 19.29 3.40 -20.38
CA LEU A 373 19.16 4.37 -19.29
C LEU A 373 18.88 3.67 -17.95
N VAL A 374 17.93 2.72 -17.91
CA VAL A 374 17.60 1.96 -16.68
C VAL A 374 18.81 1.17 -16.16
N ASN A 375 19.58 0.54 -17.06
CA ASN A 375 20.72 -0.27 -16.67
C ASN A 375 21.89 0.57 -16.12
N ASN A 376 22.07 1.80 -16.63
CA ASN A 376 23.22 2.64 -16.26
C ASN A 376 22.90 3.70 -15.20
N LEU A 377 21.63 4.04 -14.97
CA LEU A 377 21.20 5.05 -14.01
C LEU A 377 20.40 4.38 -12.87
N PRO A 378 21.03 4.10 -11.71
CA PRO A 378 20.41 3.37 -10.60
C PRO A 378 19.14 4.00 -10.03
N PHE A 379 18.95 5.30 -10.28
CA PHE A 379 17.79 6.07 -9.84
C PHE A 379 16.63 6.08 -10.85
N LEU A 380 16.75 5.37 -11.97
CA LEU A 380 15.66 5.10 -12.91
C LEU A 380 15.23 3.63 -12.84
N ASP A 381 14.02 3.36 -13.31
CA ASP A 381 13.50 2.02 -13.56
C ASP A 381 12.64 2.02 -14.82
N GLU A 382 12.18 0.85 -15.28
CA GLU A 382 11.33 0.73 -16.48
C GLU A 382 10.06 1.58 -16.37
N ASN A 383 9.55 1.77 -15.16
CA ASN A 383 8.35 2.55 -14.92
C ASN A 383 8.57 4.06 -15.09
N ALA A 384 9.82 4.55 -15.18
CA ALA A 384 10.10 5.96 -15.48
C ALA A 384 9.57 6.38 -16.85
N PHE A 385 9.52 5.44 -17.82
CA PHE A 385 9.12 5.70 -19.21
C PHE A 385 7.71 5.21 -19.55
N ASN A 386 7.05 4.52 -18.62
CA ASN A 386 5.70 3.99 -18.82
C ASN A 386 4.69 4.96 -18.22
N SER A 387 3.92 5.64 -19.08
CA SER A 387 2.91 6.60 -18.63
C SER A 387 1.59 6.46 -19.37
N GLU A 388 0.49 6.55 -18.62
CA GLU A 388 -0.87 6.53 -19.17
C GLU A 388 -1.35 7.93 -19.60
N VAL A 389 -0.51 8.98 -19.53
CA VAL A 389 -0.89 10.36 -19.90
C VAL A 389 -1.44 10.45 -21.32
N PHE A 390 -0.88 9.72 -22.28
CA PHE A 390 -1.36 9.77 -23.67
C PHE A 390 -2.44 8.73 -23.98
N SER A 391 -2.94 8.02 -22.97
CA SER A 391 -3.91 6.95 -23.17
C SER A 391 -5.36 7.45 -23.20
N ASN A 392 -6.23 6.56 -23.67
CA ASN A 392 -7.66 6.82 -23.75
C ASN A 392 -8.44 6.46 -22.47
N GLN A 393 -7.77 6.05 -21.39
CA GLN A 393 -8.42 5.42 -20.23
C GLN A 393 -9.16 6.38 -19.28
N TYR A 394 -8.94 7.69 -19.39
CA TYR A 394 -9.49 8.70 -18.48
C TYR A 394 -10.27 9.81 -19.22
N ASP A 395 -11.06 10.61 -18.52
CA ASP A 395 -11.80 11.75 -19.08
C ASP A 395 -11.11 13.08 -18.83
N ILE A 396 -10.44 13.24 -17.69
CA ILE A 396 -9.74 14.45 -17.27
C ILE A 396 -8.35 14.09 -16.77
N LEU A 397 -7.32 14.78 -17.27
CA LEU A 397 -5.95 14.68 -16.76
C LEU A 397 -5.75 15.70 -15.64
N VAL A 398 -5.21 15.27 -14.50
CA VAL A 398 -4.75 16.16 -13.43
C VAL A 398 -3.25 15.96 -13.27
N TYR A 399 -2.45 17.00 -13.53
CA TYR A 399 -1.00 16.87 -13.63
C TYR A 399 -0.29 17.90 -12.75
N SER A 400 0.40 17.42 -11.71
CA SER A 400 1.29 18.25 -10.90
C SER A 400 2.63 18.50 -11.58
N LEU A 401 3.03 19.77 -11.68
CA LEU A 401 4.30 20.21 -12.27
C LEU A 401 5.40 20.41 -11.23
N LEU A 402 5.19 19.95 -9.99
CA LEU A 402 6.11 20.21 -8.89
C LEU A 402 7.50 19.60 -9.14
N VAL A 403 7.57 18.45 -9.81
CA VAL A 403 8.85 17.84 -10.22
C VAL A 403 9.62 18.76 -11.18
N ASP A 404 8.95 19.31 -12.19
CA ASP A 404 9.57 20.25 -13.13
C ASP A 404 10.04 21.54 -12.42
N TYR A 405 9.34 21.97 -11.38
CA TYR A 405 9.68 23.19 -10.66
C TYR A 405 10.96 23.01 -9.86
N THR A 406 11.21 21.81 -9.33
CA THR A 406 12.22 21.58 -8.30
C THR A 406 13.40 20.73 -8.74
N MET A 407 13.22 19.77 -9.65
CA MET A 407 14.29 18.84 -10.00
C MET A 407 15.30 19.44 -10.97
N ASP A 408 16.57 19.07 -10.76
CA ASP A 408 17.66 19.42 -11.66
C ASP A 408 17.74 18.44 -12.83
N LEU A 409 18.15 18.94 -14.00
CA LEU A 409 18.32 18.16 -15.22
C LEU A 409 19.80 17.92 -15.52
N PHE A 410 20.09 16.69 -15.90
CA PHE A 410 21.39 16.23 -16.37
C PHE A 410 21.26 15.79 -17.83
N GLU A 411 22.00 16.42 -18.73
CA GLU A 411 21.95 16.12 -20.15
C GLU A 411 23.08 15.16 -20.52
N SER A 412 22.73 14.05 -21.16
CA SER A 412 23.70 13.12 -21.72
C SER A 412 24.55 13.82 -22.78
N LYS A 413 25.87 13.73 -22.68
CA LYS A 413 26.80 14.32 -23.65
C LYS A 413 26.78 13.60 -24.99
N THR A 414 26.29 12.36 -25.03
CA THR A 414 26.25 11.53 -26.25
C THR A 414 24.91 11.63 -26.96
N THR A 415 23.79 11.52 -26.22
CA THR A 415 22.45 11.50 -26.82
C THR A 415 21.70 12.82 -26.74
N GLY A 416 22.15 13.75 -25.88
CA GLY A 416 21.42 14.99 -25.59
C GLY A 416 20.17 14.79 -24.71
N LEU A 417 19.92 13.57 -24.22
CA LEU A 417 18.77 13.28 -23.37
C LEU A 417 18.91 13.91 -22.00
N LYS A 418 17.86 14.58 -21.53
CA LYS A 418 17.83 15.23 -20.22
C LYS A 418 17.13 14.34 -19.19
N ILE A 419 17.83 14.03 -18.11
CA ILE A 419 17.34 13.17 -17.04
C ILE A 419 17.19 13.99 -15.75
N PRO A 420 16.01 14.00 -15.12
CA PRO A 420 15.81 14.63 -13.82
C PRO A 420 16.48 13.82 -12.71
N TYR A 421 17.29 14.48 -11.88
CA TYR A 421 17.92 13.87 -10.73
C TYR A 421 18.06 14.87 -9.58
N GLU A 422 17.53 14.50 -8.42
CA GLU A 422 17.45 15.33 -7.20
C GLU A 422 16.72 16.67 -7.36
N SER A 423 16.32 17.27 -6.24
CA SER A 423 15.67 18.59 -6.22
C SER A 423 16.49 19.58 -5.42
N TYR A 424 16.76 20.75 -6.01
CA TYR A 424 17.62 21.77 -5.41
C TYR A 424 18.98 21.17 -4.98
N SER A 425 19.58 20.39 -5.88
CA SER A 425 20.78 19.63 -5.58
C SER A 425 22.02 20.52 -5.61
N ASP A 426 22.95 20.25 -4.69
CA ASP A 426 24.30 20.78 -4.73
C ASP A 426 25.26 19.87 -5.52
N PHE A 427 24.75 18.88 -6.26
CA PHE A 427 25.56 17.93 -7.04
C PHE A 427 26.73 18.57 -7.82
N PRO A 428 26.60 19.72 -8.50
CA PRO A 428 27.72 20.34 -9.23
C PRO A 428 28.85 20.85 -8.33
N LYS A 429 28.57 21.07 -7.04
CA LYS A 429 29.52 21.55 -6.02
C LYS A 429 29.98 20.42 -5.10
N GLU A 430 29.29 19.29 -5.13
CA GLU A 430 29.56 18.12 -4.31
C GLU A 430 30.84 17.43 -4.78
N THR A 431 31.71 17.06 -3.83
CA THR A 431 32.87 16.22 -4.13
C THR A 431 32.46 14.74 -4.23
N GLU A 432 33.26 13.92 -4.91
CA GLU A 432 33.05 12.47 -4.99
C GLU A 432 32.82 11.83 -3.60
N LYS A 433 33.57 12.29 -2.59
CA LYS A 433 33.46 11.80 -1.23
C LYS A 433 32.11 12.17 -0.60
N GLU A 434 31.70 13.43 -0.71
CA GLU A 434 30.41 13.91 -0.18
C GLU A 434 29.23 13.18 -0.84
N PHE A 435 29.30 12.95 -2.16
CA PHE A 435 28.30 12.18 -2.89
C PHE A 435 28.14 10.76 -2.33
N VAL A 436 29.25 10.04 -2.14
CA VAL A 436 29.22 8.67 -1.62
C VAL A 436 28.70 8.63 -0.18
N GLU A 437 29.11 9.59 0.66
CA GLU A 437 28.64 9.71 2.05
C GLU A 437 27.14 9.98 2.11
N ARG A 438 26.64 10.90 1.27
CA ARG A 438 25.21 11.22 1.17
C ARG A 438 24.39 10.05 0.64
N CYS A 439 24.84 9.38 -0.41
CA CYS A 439 24.17 8.20 -0.96
C CYS A 439 24.13 7.06 0.05
N SER A 440 25.23 6.85 0.80
CA SER A 440 25.29 5.87 1.88
C SER A 440 24.34 6.22 3.03
N TYR A 441 24.26 7.50 3.43
CA TYR A 441 23.34 7.98 4.46
C TYR A 441 21.87 7.71 4.10
N HIS A 442 21.51 7.90 2.84
CA HIS A 442 20.15 7.62 2.34
C HIS A 442 19.92 6.17 1.92
N ASN A 443 20.93 5.30 2.05
CA ASN A 443 20.90 3.89 1.63
C ASN A 443 20.52 3.73 0.15
N PHE A 444 21.07 4.59 -0.70
CA PHE A 444 20.94 4.54 -2.15
C PHE A 444 21.89 3.48 -2.73
N LYS A 445 21.34 2.46 -3.38
CA LYS A 445 22.13 1.33 -3.89
C LYS A 445 22.77 1.67 -5.22
N SER A 446 23.95 1.10 -5.46
CA SER A 446 24.71 1.25 -6.72
C SER A 446 25.12 2.70 -7.04
N MET A 447 25.13 3.58 -6.03
CA MET A 447 25.56 4.98 -6.12
C MET A 447 26.92 5.14 -5.43
N ASP A 448 27.91 4.45 -5.95
CA ASP A 448 29.28 4.46 -5.42
C ASP A 448 30.17 5.46 -6.16
N LYS A 449 31.46 5.43 -5.83
CA LYS A 449 32.48 6.24 -6.49
C LYS A 449 32.53 6.00 -8.00
N ASN A 450 32.37 4.76 -8.46
CA ASN A 450 32.44 4.45 -9.89
C ASN A 450 31.26 5.05 -10.63
N PHE A 451 30.06 4.96 -10.04
CA PHE A 451 28.88 5.61 -10.58
C PHE A 451 29.06 7.14 -10.65
N TYR A 452 29.58 7.77 -9.59
CA TYR A 452 29.83 9.22 -9.60
C TYR A 452 30.74 9.63 -10.75
N GLN A 453 31.87 8.93 -10.93
CA GLN A 453 32.83 9.21 -12.00
C GLN A 453 32.22 9.03 -13.39
N TYR A 454 31.47 7.94 -13.58
CA TYR A 454 30.71 7.69 -14.80
C TYR A 454 29.68 8.80 -15.07
N PHE A 455 28.89 9.17 -14.07
CA PHE A 455 27.81 10.13 -14.26
C PHE A 455 28.34 11.51 -14.61
N VAL A 456 29.43 11.96 -13.97
CA VAL A 456 30.10 13.23 -14.32
C VAL A 456 30.81 13.15 -15.69
N SER A 457 31.32 11.98 -16.10
CA SER A 457 31.93 11.81 -17.43
C SER A 457 30.89 11.84 -18.55
N GLU A 458 29.72 11.23 -18.35
CA GLU A 458 28.71 11.05 -19.39
C GLU A 458 27.63 12.12 -19.41
N TYR A 459 27.37 12.80 -18.28
CA TYR A 459 26.29 13.78 -18.16
C TYR A 459 26.83 15.16 -17.78
N LYS A 460 26.19 16.20 -18.30
CA LYS A 460 26.44 17.60 -17.91
C LYS A 460 25.25 18.13 -17.12
N PHE A 461 25.52 18.84 -16.03
CA PHE A 461 24.49 19.53 -15.26
C PHE A 461 23.95 20.72 -16.07
N VAL A 462 22.63 20.78 -16.24
CA VAL A 462 21.93 21.87 -16.93
C VAL A 462 21.17 22.77 -15.94
N GLY A 463 20.95 22.27 -14.73
CA GLY A 463 20.09 22.90 -13.72
C GLY A 463 18.63 22.57 -13.92
N GLN A 464 17.77 23.26 -13.18
CA GLN A 464 16.32 23.05 -13.27
C GLN A 464 15.78 23.50 -14.65
N ILE A 465 14.68 22.87 -15.09
CA ILE A 465 14.05 23.15 -16.41
C ILE A 465 13.83 24.66 -16.64
N SER A 466 14.08 25.14 -17.85
CA SER A 466 13.84 26.56 -18.18
C SER A 466 12.35 26.84 -18.39
N GLU A 467 11.96 28.11 -18.31
CA GLU A 467 10.58 28.56 -18.61
C GLU A 467 10.18 28.21 -20.05
N GLU A 468 11.12 28.36 -20.98
CA GLU A 468 10.95 28.01 -22.39
C GLU A 468 10.78 26.50 -22.57
N GLN A 469 11.65 25.69 -21.96
CA GLN A 469 11.58 24.23 -22.06
C GLN A 469 10.29 23.69 -21.43
N LEU A 470 9.86 24.21 -20.27
CA LEU A 470 8.57 23.83 -19.70
C LEU A 470 7.43 24.19 -20.66
N THR A 471 7.46 25.38 -21.27
CA THR A 471 6.45 25.79 -22.27
C THR A 471 6.42 24.82 -23.46
N LEU A 472 7.58 24.40 -23.98
CA LEU A 472 7.68 23.41 -25.05
C LEU A 472 7.11 22.06 -24.64
N ASN A 473 7.39 21.59 -23.42
CA ASN A 473 6.87 20.33 -22.91
C ASN A 473 5.34 20.38 -22.75
N LEU A 474 4.81 21.45 -22.15
CA LEU A 474 3.36 21.65 -21.99
C LEU A 474 2.64 21.72 -23.34
N ASN A 475 3.20 22.43 -24.32
CA ASN A 475 2.68 22.46 -25.69
C ASN A 475 2.68 21.06 -26.32
N SER A 476 3.73 20.27 -26.11
CA SER A 476 3.84 18.92 -26.65
C SER A 476 2.80 17.97 -26.04
N ILE A 477 2.60 18.06 -24.71
CA ILE A 477 1.57 17.30 -24.00
C ILE A 477 0.18 17.69 -24.49
N ARG A 478 -0.11 19.00 -24.57
CA ARG A 478 -1.42 19.52 -25.00
C ARG A 478 -1.78 19.18 -26.44
N LYS A 479 -0.79 19.05 -27.34
CA LYS A 479 -1.01 18.57 -28.72
C LYS A 479 -1.50 17.12 -28.77
N LYS A 480 -1.08 16.28 -27.82
CA LYS A 480 -1.41 14.85 -27.78
C LYS A 480 -2.63 14.53 -26.92
N VAL A 481 -2.81 15.24 -25.81
CA VAL A 481 -3.98 15.11 -24.94
C VAL A 481 -5.06 16.03 -25.49
N SER A 482 -6.19 15.51 -25.95
CA SER A 482 -7.34 16.31 -26.42
C SER A 482 -8.36 16.63 -25.32
N LYS A 483 -8.26 15.95 -24.18
CA LYS A 483 -9.15 16.02 -23.02
C LYS A 483 -8.85 17.24 -22.12
N PRO A 484 -9.75 17.63 -21.21
CA PRO A 484 -9.44 18.64 -20.21
C PRO A 484 -8.20 18.29 -19.38
N ILE A 485 -7.33 19.28 -19.15
CA ILE A 485 -6.13 19.14 -18.31
C ILE A 485 -6.20 20.13 -17.15
N ILE A 486 -6.08 19.65 -15.92
CA ILE A 486 -6.00 20.46 -14.71
C ILE A 486 -4.57 20.37 -14.19
N PHE A 487 -3.82 21.45 -14.27
CA PHE A 487 -2.46 21.49 -13.73
C PHE A 487 -2.47 21.87 -12.26
N ILE A 488 -1.66 21.20 -11.45
CA ILE A 488 -1.40 21.61 -10.06
C ILE A 488 -0.12 22.45 -10.06
N ASN A 489 -0.24 23.69 -9.63
CA ASN A 489 0.86 24.65 -9.59
C ASN A 489 1.66 24.54 -8.28
N GLY A 490 2.75 25.30 -8.17
CA GLY A 490 3.61 25.32 -6.97
C GLY A 490 3.17 26.37 -5.95
N ALA A 491 3.38 26.11 -4.66
CA ALA A 491 3.14 27.13 -3.62
C ALA A 491 4.16 28.27 -3.71
N GLU A 492 3.75 29.50 -3.37
CA GLU A 492 4.59 30.71 -3.40
C GLU A 492 4.88 31.24 -1.98
N VAL A 493 5.36 30.36 -1.14
CA VAL A 493 5.67 30.63 0.27
C VAL A 493 7.12 30.28 0.57
N GLU A 494 7.66 30.83 1.65
CA GLU A 494 9.04 30.57 2.01
C GLU A 494 9.20 29.14 2.57
N SER A 495 10.26 28.44 2.18
CA SER A 495 10.57 27.12 2.76
C SER A 495 11.11 27.33 4.20
N PRO A 496 11.01 26.35 5.11
CA PRO A 496 11.58 26.52 6.45
C PRO A 496 13.08 26.85 6.41
N ILE A 497 13.55 27.76 7.27
CA ILE A 497 14.98 28.16 7.37
C ILE A 497 15.91 26.94 7.56
N SER A 498 15.41 25.88 8.19
CA SER A 498 16.13 24.60 8.36
C SER A 498 16.47 23.90 7.04
N ASN A 499 15.72 24.17 5.97
CA ASN A 499 15.94 23.63 4.63
C ASN A 499 16.72 24.64 3.77
N LYS A 500 18.04 24.67 3.96
CA LYS A 500 18.93 25.67 3.37
C LYS A 500 18.98 25.64 1.83
N SER A 501 18.74 24.49 1.20
CA SER A 501 18.76 24.37 -0.27
C SER A 501 17.53 25.00 -0.92
N GLU A 502 16.43 25.14 -0.18
CA GLU A 502 15.18 25.73 -0.66
C GLU A 502 14.97 27.17 -0.18
N TYR A 503 15.44 27.51 1.02
CA TYR A 503 15.22 28.81 1.65
C TYR A 503 15.75 29.97 0.79
N ASN A 504 14.93 30.99 0.59
CA ASN A 504 15.09 32.16 -0.29
C ASN A 504 15.21 31.87 -1.80
N ILE A 505 15.08 30.59 -2.21
CA ILE A 505 15.26 30.14 -3.59
C ILE A 505 13.94 29.61 -4.15
N ALA A 506 13.30 28.68 -3.43
CA ALA A 506 12.16 27.92 -3.92
C ALA A 506 10.94 28.79 -4.21
N LYS A 507 10.63 29.77 -3.35
CA LYS A 507 9.53 30.72 -3.55
C LYS A 507 9.67 31.47 -4.89
N LYS A 508 10.84 32.06 -5.14
CA LYS A 508 11.13 32.80 -6.38
C LYS A 508 11.03 31.90 -7.61
N ARG A 509 11.53 30.66 -7.50
CA ARG A 509 11.44 29.65 -8.53
C ARG A 509 9.98 29.32 -8.85
N HIS A 510 9.18 29.00 -7.84
CA HIS A 510 7.76 28.69 -8.01
C HIS A 510 6.97 29.85 -8.59
N THR A 511 7.19 31.10 -8.17
CA THR A 511 6.54 32.28 -8.75
C THR A 511 6.82 32.41 -10.25
N ARG A 512 8.08 32.20 -10.68
CA ARG A 512 8.43 32.23 -12.11
C ARG A 512 7.72 31.13 -12.90
N MET A 513 7.73 29.90 -12.38
CA MET A 513 7.16 28.76 -13.07
C MET A 513 5.62 28.79 -13.10
N ASN A 514 4.99 29.32 -12.04
CA ASN A 514 3.54 29.57 -12.00
C ASN A 514 3.13 30.55 -13.10
N LYS A 515 3.90 31.63 -13.32
CA LYS A 515 3.62 32.61 -14.39
C LYS A 515 3.66 31.97 -15.78
N VAL A 516 4.57 31.02 -16.00
CA VAL A 516 4.63 30.25 -17.25
C VAL A 516 3.36 29.41 -17.41
N LEU A 517 2.97 28.67 -16.36
CA LEU A 517 1.76 27.84 -16.38
C LEU A 517 0.50 28.68 -16.61
N GLU A 518 0.35 29.81 -15.93
CA GLU A 518 -0.76 30.75 -16.11
C GLU A 518 -0.85 31.28 -17.54
N THR A 519 0.29 31.67 -18.11
CA THR A 519 0.37 32.14 -19.50
C THR A 519 0.00 31.02 -20.46
N PHE A 520 0.49 29.81 -20.21
CA PHE A 520 0.16 28.63 -21.00
C PHE A 520 -1.34 28.34 -20.96
N CYS A 521 -1.94 28.28 -19.77
CA CYS A 521 -3.36 27.96 -19.61
C CYS A 521 -4.28 29.03 -20.21
N LYS A 522 -3.91 30.31 -20.12
CA LYS A 522 -4.65 31.40 -20.75
C LYS A 522 -4.72 31.28 -22.28
N ASN A 523 -3.68 30.71 -22.89
CA ASN A 523 -3.56 30.57 -24.35
C ASN A 523 -4.07 29.22 -24.88
N HIS A 524 -4.46 28.28 -24.00
CA HIS A 524 -4.90 26.94 -24.40
C HIS A 524 -6.25 26.59 -23.78
N PRO A 525 -7.32 26.45 -24.58
CA PRO A 525 -8.63 26.08 -24.07
C PRO A 525 -8.62 24.67 -23.45
N ASN A 526 -9.60 24.39 -22.59
CA ASN A 526 -9.70 23.13 -21.84
C ASN A 526 -8.45 22.83 -20.98
N THR A 527 -7.80 23.89 -20.50
CA THR A 527 -6.76 23.78 -19.47
C THR A 527 -7.16 24.62 -18.27
N TYR A 528 -6.88 24.11 -17.08
CA TYR A 528 -7.30 24.67 -15.80
C TYR A 528 -6.14 24.59 -14.81
N ILE A 529 -6.19 25.41 -13.76
CA ILE A 529 -5.18 25.39 -12.70
C ILE A 529 -5.88 25.09 -11.37
N LEU A 530 -5.48 24.00 -10.72
CA LEU A 530 -5.72 23.78 -9.30
C LEU A 530 -4.70 24.61 -8.53
N ASP A 531 -5.09 25.82 -8.14
CA ASP A 531 -4.16 26.80 -7.56
C ASP A 531 -3.93 26.55 -6.07
N VAL A 532 -2.79 25.95 -5.73
CA VAL A 532 -2.41 25.62 -4.35
C VAL A 532 -2.14 26.87 -3.50
N ARG A 533 -1.88 28.03 -4.12
CA ARG A 533 -1.65 29.30 -3.40
C ARG A 533 -2.87 29.76 -2.61
N LYS A 534 -4.07 29.28 -2.99
CA LYS A 534 -5.31 29.52 -2.24
C LYS A 534 -5.31 28.84 -0.87
N PHE A 535 -4.50 27.80 -0.68
CA PHE A 535 -4.59 26.90 0.47
C PHE A 535 -3.29 26.78 1.27
N VAL A 536 -2.15 27.12 0.68
CA VAL A 536 -0.83 26.95 1.31
C VAL A 536 -0.32 28.27 1.89
N THR A 537 -0.11 28.29 3.20
CA THR A 537 0.67 29.33 3.89
C THR A 537 2.02 28.77 4.36
N GLU A 538 2.93 29.63 4.82
CA GLU A 538 4.22 29.20 5.41
C GLU A 538 4.02 28.23 6.59
N ASN A 539 2.92 28.40 7.34
CA ASN A 539 2.58 27.52 8.45
C ASN A 539 2.10 26.14 7.99
N ASP A 540 1.76 25.96 6.72
CA ASP A 540 1.23 24.72 6.18
C ASP A 540 2.30 23.83 5.56
N ILE A 541 3.56 24.27 5.56
CA ILE A 541 4.70 23.50 5.13
C ILE A 541 5.29 22.71 6.30
N ASN A 542 5.63 21.44 6.07
CA ASN A 542 6.30 20.61 7.07
C ASN A 542 7.82 20.84 7.10
N HIS A 543 8.54 20.44 6.05
CA HIS A 543 10.01 20.47 5.99
C HIS A 543 10.57 20.86 4.61
N SER A 544 9.70 20.94 3.60
CA SER A 544 10.03 21.32 2.23
C SER A 544 8.80 21.99 1.64
N ILE A 545 8.99 22.99 0.78
CA ILE A 545 7.90 23.67 0.04
C ILE A 545 7.02 22.69 -0.74
N ARG A 546 7.51 21.45 -0.96
CA ARG A 546 6.81 20.37 -1.65
C ARG A 546 5.87 19.56 -0.76
N HIS A 547 5.95 19.70 0.56
CA HIS A 547 5.24 18.83 1.50
C HIS A 547 4.33 19.63 2.43
N TYR A 548 3.02 19.51 2.20
CA TYR A 548 2.02 20.26 2.92
C TYR A 548 1.47 19.50 4.13
N LYS A 549 0.78 20.22 5.01
CA LYS A 549 -0.09 19.63 6.01
C LYS A 549 -1.29 18.97 5.35
N ARG A 550 -1.83 17.96 6.03
CA ARG A 550 -2.96 17.15 5.55
C ARG A 550 -4.20 17.96 5.14
N THR A 551 -4.50 19.03 5.89
CA THR A 551 -5.62 19.95 5.61
C THR A 551 -5.52 20.64 4.26
N VAL A 552 -4.30 20.88 3.75
CA VAL A 552 -4.10 21.45 2.42
C VAL A 552 -4.54 20.45 1.35
N TYR A 553 -4.17 19.18 1.46
CA TYR A 553 -4.56 18.15 0.49
C TYR A 553 -6.08 17.89 0.50
N GLU A 554 -6.76 18.09 1.64
CA GLU A 554 -8.22 18.07 1.72
C GLU A 554 -8.83 19.24 0.93
N ASN A 555 -8.35 20.47 1.15
CA ASN A 555 -8.82 21.65 0.41
C ASN A 555 -8.54 21.53 -1.10
N MET A 556 -7.38 21.00 -1.48
CA MET A 556 -7.05 20.73 -2.88
C MET A 556 -8.02 19.72 -3.51
N ALA A 557 -8.45 18.69 -2.78
CA ALA A 557 -9.42 17.72 -3.30
C ALA A 557 -10.81 18.35 -3.52
N ASP A 558 -11.24 19.24 -2.62
CA ASP A 558 -12.51 19.96 -2.74
C ASP A 558 -12.50 20.95 -3.90
N GLU A 559 -11.42 21.71 -4.07
CA GLU A 559 -11.24 22.60 -5.21
C GLU A 559 -11.14 21.81 -6.53
N LEU A 560 -10.43 20.67 -6.55
CA LEU A 560 -10.38 19.82 -7.73
C LEU A 560 -11.78 19.33 -8.11
N ALA A 561 -12.59 18.91 -7.14
CA ALA A 561 -13.96 18.49 -7.38
C ALA A 561 -14.83 19.64 -7.93
N ALA A 562 -14.62 20.87 -7.46
CA ALA A 562 -15.30 22.04 -8.00
C ALA A 562 -14.93 22.28 -9.48
N ILE A 563 -13.64 22.26 -9.81
CA ILE A 563 -13.15 22.43 -11.20
C ILE A 563 -13.69 21.31 -12.11
N VAL A 564 -13.69 20.06 -11.64
CA VAL A 564 -14.26 18.93 -12.41
C VAL A 564 -15.76 19.12 -12.63
N GLY A 565 -16.47 19.61 -11.62
CA GLY A 565 -17.89 19.92 -11.75
C GLY A 565 -18.18 21.02 -12.77
N GLU A 566 -17.33 22.05 -12.84
CA GLU A 566 -17.40 23.08 -13.88
C GLU A 566 -17.16 22.50 -15.28
N ILE A 567 -16.11 21.68 -15.44
CA ILE A 567 -15.77 21.02 -16.71
C ILE A 567 -16.93 20.14 -17.22
N LYS A 568 -17.59 19.43 -16.30
CA LYS A 568 -18.71 18.52 -16.63
C LYS A 568 -20.07 19.22 -16.64
N ASN A 569 -20.13 20.50 -16.29
CA ASN A 569 -21.37 21.24 -16.07
C ASN A 569 -22.34 20.50 -15.12
N GLN A 570 -21.80 19.90 -14.06
CA GLN A 570 -22.54 19.11 -13.09
C GLN A 570 -21.90 19.24 -11.71
N LYS A 571 -22.70 19.55 -10.68
CA LYS A 571 -22.18 19.56 -9.31
C LYS A 571 -21.89 18.12 -8.85
N LEU A 572 -20.65 17.86 -8.46
CA LEU A 572 -20.28 16.57 -7.89
C LEU A 572 -20.84 16.42 -6.47
N GLU A 573 -21.47 15.29 -6.20
CA GLU A 573 -21.95 14.97 -4.85
C GLU A 573 -20.86 14.27 -4.05
N LYS A 574 -20.44 14.90 -2.94
CA LYS A 574 -19.48 14.31 -2.00
C LYS A 574 -20.11 13.08 -1.35
N ASN A 575 -19.36 11.99 -1.22
CA ASN A 575 -19.84 10.82 -0.48
C ASN A 575 -19.79 11.13 1.03
N ILE A 576 -20.90 11.65 1.57
CA ILE A 576 -20.99 12.15 2.96
C ILE A 576 -20.61 11.09 3.98
N PHE A 577 -20.94 9.82 3.73
CA PHE A 577 -20.62 8.70 4.62
C PHE A 577 -19.11 8.44 4.66
N LEU A 578 -18.47 8.34 3.50
CA LEU A 578 -17.02 8.12 3.39
C LEU A 578 -16.22 9.34 3.90
N TYR A 579 -16.70 10.55 3.63
CA TYR A 579 -16.10 11.80 4.12
C TYR A 579 -16.17 11.92 5.65
N SER A 580 -17.33 11.63 6.25
CA SER A 580 -17.50 11.66 7.72
C SER A 580 -16.68 10.59 8.42
N TYR A 581 -16.54 9.41 7.82
CA TYR A 581 -15.66 8.34 8.30
C TYR A 581 -14.18 8.71 8.27
N LEU A 582 -13.71 9.38 7.20
CA LEU A 582 -12.33 9.86 7.12
C LEU A 582 -12.05 10.93 8.18
N ARG A 583 -13.00 11.85 8.42
CA ARG A 583 -12.88 12.92 9.42
C ARG A 583 -12.95 12.42 10.87
N SER A 584 -13.77 11.41 11.16
CA SER A 584 -13.90 10.84 12.51
C SER A 584 -12.62 10.10 12.96
N LYS A 585 -11.99 9.34 12.06
CA LYS A 585 -10.66 8.73 12.31
C LYS A 585 -9.59 9.78 12.63
N GLU A 586 -9.66 10.97 12.02
CA GLU A 586 -8.70 12.04 12.24
C GLU A 586 -8.86 12.75 13.59
N ILE A 587 -10.10 13.00 14.02
CA ILE A 587 -10.41 13.58 15.33
C ILE A 587 -9.90 12.65 16.44
N ILE A 588 -10.13 11.35 16.29
CA ILE A 588 -9.65 10.33 17.24
C ILE A 588 -8.10 10.32 17.26
N TYR A 589 -7.44 10.32 16.11
CA TYR A 589 -5.98 10.32 16.01
C TYR A 589 -5.34 11.59 16.62
N HIS A 590 -5.89 12.78 16.36
CA HIS A 590 -5.39 14.02 16.94
C HIS A 590 -5.71 14.17 18.43
N GLY A 591 -6.87 13.67 18.87
CA GLY A 591 -7.24 13.59 20.29
C GLY A 591 -6.22 12.78 21.07
N ILE A 592 -5.90 11.58 20.58
CA ILE A 592 -4.90 10.69 21.19
C ILE A 592 -3.51 11.35 21.22
N LYS A 593 -3.08 11.98 20.12
CA LYS A 593 -1.77 12.64 20.01
C LYS A 593 -1.64 13.87 20.93
N LYS A 594 -2.71 14.66 21.07
CA LYS A 594 -2.75 15.83 21.96
C LYS A 594 -2.77 15.40 23.43
N MET A 595 -3.48 14.33 23.76
CA MET A 595 -3.53 13.73 25.09
C MET A 595 -2.16 13.16 25.49
N ALA A 596 -1.49 12.45 24.58
CA ALA A 596 -0.12 11.96 24.79
C ALA A 596 0.89 13.10 25.01
N LYS A 597 0.81 14.19 24.21
CA LYS A 597 1.68 15.37 24.39
C LYS A 597 1.42 16.10 25.72
N HIS A 598 0.16 16.15 26.17
CA HIS A 598 -0.22 16.75 27.44
C HIS A 598 0.28 15.93 28.63
N LEU A 599 0.15 14.59 28.56
CA LEU A 599 0.68 13.67 29.56
C LEU A 599 2.21 13.75 29.68
N LEU A 600 2.92 13.82 28.55
CA LEU A 600 4.37 14.02 28.51
C LEU A 600 4.81 15.38 29.10
N SER A 601 4.06 16.45 28.83
CA SER A 601 4.34 17.77 29.42
C SER A 601 4.09 17.83 30.93
N LYS A 602 3.08 17.11 31.43
CA LYS A 602 2.81 16.96 32.87
C LYS A 602 3.87 16.13 33.56
N ALA A 603 4.35 15.05 32.92
CA ALA A 603 5.44 14.24 33.44
C ALA A 603 6.74 15.05 33.59
N ALA A 604 7.05 15.93 32.63
CA ALA A 604 8.23 16.81 32.68
C ALA A 604 8.14 17.95 33.71
N LEU A 605 6.92 18.34 34.12
CA LEU A 605 6.65 19.33 35.17
C LEU A 605 6.64 18.71 36.58
N LEU A 606 6.40 17.40 36.68
CA LEU A 606 6.48 16.63 37.93
C LEU A 606 7.90 16.11 38.21
N SER A 607 8.82 16.22 37.23
CA SER A 607 10.22 15.83 37.34
C SER A 607 11.19 17.03 37.56
N LYS A 608 10.64 18.21 37.86
CA LYS A 608 11.35 19.40 38.35
C LYS A 608 10.80 19.75 39.71
#